data_AF-A0AA97N9K9-F1
#
_entry.id   AF-A0AA97N9K9-F1
#
_cell.length_a   1.000
_cell.length_b   1.000
_cell.length_c   1.000
_cell.angle_alpha   90.00
_cell.angle_beta   90.00
_cell.angle_gamma   90.00
#
_symmetry.space_group_name_H-M   'P 1'
#
loop_
_entity.id
_entity.type
_entity.pdbx_description
1 polymer ?
#
loop_
_entity_poly.entity_id
_entity_poly.type
_entity_poly.pdbx_seq_one_letter_code
_entity_poly.pdbx_strand_id
1 'polypeptide(L)'
;KGKGKGPQGKRVTLKMAKNLIRVSFSGRRRLDLSKMGITTFPKCILELADVEELDLSRNMLKKIPNIIEKFQNLLWLDLHSNQLDELPTTIGTLQNLTFLNVCNNKLTTKSLPEELKLLKNLRTLNLGLNCLDSVPTTLGSLRELTDLGLFDNALTAIPKSVRKLPKIEKMNVKRNPLPELMEKEDEVEFVKRIETLHLVQEKDLCPSCLQMCQGERDEMKRLENMTPSPSDKPSFPSLITPNSTARDNQEEWRVR
;
A
#
# COMPACT_ATOMS: atom_id res chain seq x y z
N LYS A 1 39.05 32.01 2.37
CA LYS A 1 37.89 31.08 2.23
C LYS A 1 36.78 31.53 3.18
N GLY A 2 35.88 32.40 2.70
CA GLY A 2 34.72 32.83 3.48
C GLY A 2 33.72 31.69 3.63
N LYS A 3 33.50 31.21 4.86
CA LYS A 3 32.38 30.30 5.17
C LYS A 3 31.10 31.12 5.02
N GLY A 4 30.48 31.06 3.84
CA GLY A 4 29.15 31.63 3.60
C GLY A 4 28.17 31.07 4.63
N LYS A 5 27.59 31.96 5.45
CA LYS A 5 26.47 31.59 6.33
C LYS A 5 25.35 31.08 5.44
N GLY A 6 25.03 29.79 5.54
CA GLY A 6 23.85 29.22 4.91
C GLY A 6 22.58 30.01 5.31
N PRO A 7 21.50 29.92 4.53
CA PRO A 7 20.28 30.70 4.77
C PRO A 7 19.83 30.52 6.22
N GLN A 8 19.82 31.61 6.99
CA GLN A 8 19.31 31.63 8.35
C GLN A 8 17.81 31.41 8.28
N GLY A 9 17.35 30.20 8.61
CA GLY A 9 15.92 29.89 8.59
C GLY A 9 15.13 30.76 9.56
N LYS A 10 13.86 31.01 9.22
CA LYS A 10 12.98 31.83 10.04
C LYS A 10 12.71 31.13 11.37
N ARG A 11 13.03 31.81 12.48
CA ARG A 11 12.72 31.33 13.83
C ARG A 11 11.23 31.51 14.11
N VAL A 12 10.55 30.44 14.49
CA VAL A 12 9.16 30.50 14.92
C VAL A 12 9.08 30.77 16.42
N THR A 13 8.34 31.80 16.82
CA THR A 13 8.04 32.07 18.23
C THR A 13 6.70 31.46 18.62
N LEU A 14 6.52 31.15 19.90
CA LEU A 14 5.26 30.59 20.41
C LEU A 14 4.07 31.52 20.15
N LYS A 15 4.24 32.83 20.33
CA LYS A 15 3.19 33.82 20.05
C LYS A 15 2.75 33.79 18.59
N MET A 16 3.70 33.65 17.66
CA MET A 16 3.40 33.51 16.24
C MET A 16 2.68 32.20 15.94
N ALA A 17 3.14 31.08 16.52
CA ALA A 17 2.49 29.78 16.34
C ALA A 17 1.04 29.79 16.86
N LYS A 18 0.79 30.38 18.05
CA LYS A 18 -0.56 30.52 18.62
C LYS A 18 -1.51 31.30 17.69
N ASN A 19 -1.02 32.37 17.06
CA ASN A 19 -1.81 33.17 16.12
C ASN A 19 -2.10 32.46 14.78
N LEU A 20 -1.38 31.37 14.49
CA LEU A 20 -1.54 30.58 13.28
C LEU A 20 -2.42 29.34 13.50
N ILE A 21 -2.96 29.16 14.71
CA ILE A 21 -3.96 28.14 14.98
C ILE A 21 -5.30 28.60 14.40
N ARG A 22 -5.93 27.71 13.64
CA ARG A 22 -7.24 27.93 13.02
C ARG A 22 -8.08 26.67 13.15
N VAL A 23 -9.39 26.82 12.97
CA VAL A 23 -10.28 25.67 12.80
C VAL A 23 -10.28 25.29 11.31
N SER A 24 -9.98 24.04 11.01
CA SER A 24 -10.03 23.53 9.64
C SER A 24 -11.49 23.30 9.20
N PHE A 25 -11.71 23.03 7.91
CA PHE A 25 -13.04 22.75 7.38
C PHE A 25 -13.72 21.53 8.05
N SER A 26 -12.92 20.60 8.56
CA SER A 26 -13.38 19.43 9.32
C SER A 26 -13.68 19.73 10.80
N GLY A 27 -13.61 21.00 11.22
CA GLY A 27 -13.84 21.43 12.60
C GLY A 27 -12.66 21.21 13.54
N ARG A 28 -11.49 20.84 13.00
CA ARG A 28 -10.32 20.43 13.79
C ARG A 28 -9.39 21.58 14.07
N ARG A 29 -8.62 21.48 15.16
CA ARG A 29 -7.61 22.48 15.52
C ARG A 29 -6.36 22.30 14.68
N ARG A 30 -6.18 23.16 13.68
CA ARG A 30 -5.05 23.15 12.73
C ARG A 30 -4.02 24.22 13.08
N LEU A 31 -2.74 23.83 13.11
CA LEU A 31 -1.61 24.76 13.14
C LEU A 31 -0.98 24.84 11.75
N ASP A 32 -1.11 26.01 11.12
CA ASP A 32 -0.55 26.26 9.79
C ASP A 32 0.78 27.03 9.88
N LEU A 33 1.87 26.33 9.60
CA LEU A 33 3.23 26.87 9.51
C LEU A 33 3.79 26.71 8.09
N SER A 34 2.91 26.61 7.09
CA SER A 34 3.31 26.44 5.69
C SER A 34 4.00 27.69 5.13
N LYS A 35 4.94 27.51 4.20
CA LYS A 35 5.61 28.62 3.46
C LYS A 35 6.32 29.64 4.36
N MET A 36 6.80 29.24 5.53
CA MET A 36 7.43 30.15 6.50
C MET A 36 8.95 30.25 6.38
N GLY A 37 9.59 29.47 5.51
CA GLY A 37 11.05 29.44 5.37
C GLY A 37 11.74 28.81 6.59
N ILE A 38 11.07 27.87 7.25
CA ILE A 38 11.58 27.19 8.43
C ILE A 38 12.65 26.17 8.00
N THR A 39 13.86 26.26 8.56
CA THR A 39 14.95 25.29 8.29
C THR A 39 15.08 24.22 9.36
N THR A 40 14.57 24.48 10.57
CA THR A 40 14.69 23.60 11.72
C THR A 40 13.35 23.52 12.43
N PHE A 41 12.96 22.31 12.82
CA PHE A 41 11.68 22.08 13.49
C PHE A 41 11.54 22.98 14.74
N PRO A 42 10.47 23.78 14.83
CA PRO A 42 10.34 24.79 15.87
C PRO A 42 9.89 24.17 17.19
N LYS A 43 10.83 23.83 18.08
CA LYS A 43 10.51 23.17 19.38
C LYS A 43 9.44 23.87 20.23
N CYS A 44 9.22 25.17 20.06
CA CYS A 44 8.16 25.91 20.77
C CYS A 44 6.74 25.39 20.46
N ILE A 45 6.52 24.75 19.30
CA ILE A 45 5.19 24.24 18.95
C ILE A 45 4.78 23.00 19.75
N LEU A 46 5.69 22.44 20.56
CA LEU A 46 5.39 21.34 21.49
C LEU A 46 4.41 21.76 22.59
N GLU A 47 4.34 23.04 22.93
CA GLU A 47 3.31 23.57 23.84
C GLU A 47 1.90 23.59 23.22
N LEU A 48 1.81 23.32 21.91
CA LEU A 48 0.56 23.25 21.14
C LEU A 48 0.28 21.81 20.70
N ALA A 49 0.71 20.82 21.50
CA ALA A 49 0.56 19.39 21.18
C ALA A 49 -0.90 18.91 21.11
N ASP A 50 -1.85 19.73 21.52
CA ASP A 50 -3.29 19.52 21.43
C ASP A 50 -3.87 19.81 20.03
N VAL A 51 -3.05 20.16 19.04
CA VAL A 51 -3.48 20.28 17.63
C VAL A 51 -3.78 18.91 17.02
N GLU A 52 -4.76 18.88 16.12
CA GLU A 52 -5.16 17.68 15.38
C GLU A 52 -4.63 17.71 13.94
N GLU A 53 -4.35 18.89 13.39
CA GLU A 53 -3.78 19.05 12.06
C GLU A 53 -2.52 19.93 12.14
N LEU A 54 -1.42 19.47 11.54
CA LEU A 54 -0.15 20.21 11.51
C LEU A 54 0.32 20.35 10.07
N ASP A 55 0.38 21.60 9.59
CA ASP A 55 0.92 21.93 8.28
C ASP A 55 2.30 22.57 8.42
N LEU A 56 3.32 21.86 7.95
CA LEU A 56 4.70 22.33 7.87
C LEU A 56 5.19 22.33 6.42
N SER A 57 4.27 22.32 5.46
CA SER A 57 4.58 22.23 4.04
C SER A 57 5.32 23.46 3.48
N ARG A 58 6.01 23.27 2.36
CA ARG A 58 6.70 24.34 1.61
C ARG A 58 7.71 25.11 2.47
N ASN A 59 8.46 24.38 3.29
CA ASN A 59 9.54 24.90 4.12
C ASN A 59 10.89 24.32 3.66
N MET A 60 11.93 24.47 4.47
CA MET A 60 13.28 23.96 4.19
C MET A 60 13.74 22.99 5.28
N LEU A 61 12.80 22.24 5.87
CA LEU A 61 13.09 21.27 6.92
C LEU A 61 13.92 20.12 6.35
N LYS A 62 15.04 19.81 7.01
CA LYS A 62 15.89 18.66 6.65
C LYS A 62 15.57 17.39 7.42
N LYS A 63 15.08 17.54 8.65
CA LYS A 63 14.77 16.44 9.56
C LYS A 63 13.57 16.81 10.42
N ILE A 64 12.77 15.81 10.77
CA ILE A 64 11.75 15.89 11.82
C ILE A 64 12.32 15.24 13.08
N PRO A 65 12.37 15.95 14.23
CA PRO A 65 12.94 15.40 15.44
C PRO A 65 12.00 14.37 16.09
N ASN A 66 12.57 13.47 16.89
CA ASN A 66 11.81 12.43 17.59
C ASN A 66 10.69 12.97 18.49
N ILE A 67 10.81 14.24 18.91
CA ILE A 67 9.84 14.95 19.75
C ILE A 67 8.47 15.13 19.06
N ILE A 68 8.36 14.83 17.75
CA ILE A 68 7.07 14.73 17.07
C ILE A 68 6.10 13.74 17.75
N GLU A 69 6.61 12.77 18.53
CA GLU A 69 5.80 11.85 19.35
C GLU A 69 4.87 12.57 20.35
N LYS A 70 5.11 13.84 20.67
CA LYS A 70 4.24 14.58 21.59
C LYS A 70 2.86 14.90 21.00
N PHE A 71 2.72 14.90 19.67
CA PHE A 71 1.47 15.22 18.98
C PHE A 71 0.51 14.01 18.91
N GLN A 72 0.12 13.46 20.06
CA GLN A 72 -0.69 12.23 20.13
C GLN A 72 -2.10 12.38 19.54
N ASN A 73 -2.62 13.60 19.46
CA ASN A 73 -3.93 13.89 18.87
C ASN A 73 -3.88 14.14 17.35
N LEU A 74 -2.70 14.02 16.72
CA LEU A 74 -2.54 14.38 15.33
C LEU A 74 -3.24 13.40 14.40
N LEU A 75 -4.16 13.93 13.61
CA LEU A 75 -4.93 13.22 12.58
C LEU A 75 -4.40 13.50 11.19
N TRP A 76 -3.77 14.67 10.99
CA TRP A 76 -3.30 15.15 9.68
C TRP A 76 -1.92 15.79 9.82
N LEU A 77 -0.95 15.28 9.07
CA LEU A 77 0.41 15.83 9.02
C LEU A 77 0.83 16.07 7.57
N ASP A 78 1.14 17.33 7.26
CA ASP A 78 1.66 17.71 5.96
C ASP A 78 3.05 18.32 6.06
N LEU A 79 3.97 17.66 5.36
CA LEU A 79 5.39 17.94 5.27
C LEU A 79 5.82 18.12 3.81
N HIS A 80 4.87 18.31 2.89
CA HIS A 80 5.18 18.34 1.47
C HIS A 80 6.12 19.49 1.10
N SER A 81 6.94 19.32 0.07
CA SER A 81 7.86 20.37 -0.41
C SER A 81 8.80 20.88 0.67
N ASN A 82 9.54 19.96 1.28
CA ASN A 82 10.62 20.23 2.22
C ASN A 82 11.93 19.62 1.67
N GLN A 83 12.96 19.50 2.52
CA GLN A 83 14.23 18.87 2.18
C GLN A 83 14.48 17.65 3.08
N LEU A 84 13.42 16.92 3.45
CA LEU A 84 13.52 15.82 4.40
C LEU A 84 14.32 14.68 3.78
N ASP A 85 15.43 14.33 4.44
CA ASP A 85 16.29 13.22 4.05
C ASP A 85 15.89 11.92 4.79
N GLU A 86 15.20 12.03 5.93
CA GLU A 86 14.72 10.90 6.76
C GLU A 86 13.43 11.24 7.52
N LEU A 87 12.63 10.21 7.81
CA LEU A 87 11.53 10.29 8.79
C LEU A 87 11.96 9.64 10.11
N PRO A 88 11.61 10.24 11.27
CA PRO A 88 11.96 9.68 12.57
C PRO A 88 11.18 8.41 12.84
N THR A 89 11.79 7.44 13.53
CA THR A 89 11.11 6.20 13.97
C THR A 89 9.88 6.48 14.83
N THR A 90 9.91 7.58 15.59
CA THR A 90 8.78 7.99 16.43
C THR A 90 7.54 8.44 15.65
N ILE A 91 7.60 8.56 14.31
CA ILE A 91 6.40 8.78 13.50
C ILE A 91 5.36 7.69 13.73
N GLY A 92 5.79 6.44 13.97
CA GLY A 92 4.88 5.32 14.23
C GLY A 92 4.11 5.42 15.56
N THR A 93 4.47 6.35 16.44
CA THR A 93 3.74 6.62 17.69
C THR A 93 2.45 7.40 17.45
N LEU A 94 2.30 8.06 16.29
CA LEU A 94 1.14 8.87 15.94
C LEU A 94 -0.03 7.99 15.48
N GLN A 95 -0.54 7.13 16.36
CA GLN A 95 -1.51 6.08 16.00
C GLN A 95 -2.85 6.62 15.47
N ASN A 96 -3.19 7.87 15.80
CA ASN A 96 -4.39 8.54 15.32
C ASN A 96 -4.24 9.12 13.90
N LEU A 97 -3.03 9.11 13.33
CA LEU A 97 -2.76 9.74 12.05
C LEU A 97 -3.54 9.05 10.92
N THR A 98 -4.35 9.84 10.22
CA THR A 98 -5.17 9.40 9.08
C THR A 98 -4.60 9.88 7.75
N PHE A 99 -3.84 10.97 7.75
CA PHE A 99 -3.25 11.56 6.57
C PHE A 99 -1.79 11.93 6.82
N LEU A 100 -0.90 11.45 5.95
CA LEU A 100 0.52 11.78 5.95
C LEU A 100 0.95 12.17 4.54
N ASN A 101 1.39 13.42 4.38
CA ASN A 101 1.93 13.92 3.12
C ASN A 101 3.39 14.31 3.29
N VAL A 102 4.27 13.56 2.62
CA VAL A 102 5.72 13.82 2.59
C VAL A 102 6.21 13.95 1.15
N CYS A 103 5.30 14.32 0.24
CA CYS A 103 5.59 14.49 -1.18
C CYS A 103 6.60 15.61 -1.42
N ASN A 104 7.42 15.50 -2.48
CA ASN A 104 8.42 16.50 -2.84
C ASN A 104 9.44 16.72 -1.71
N ASN A 105 10.16 15.65 -1.36
CA ASN A 105 11.24 15.63 -0.37
C ASN A 105 12.43 14.83 -0.95
N LYS A 106 13.40 14.43 -0.12
CA LYS A 106 14.60 13.69 -0.51
C LYS A 106 14.64 12.29 0.11
N LEU A 107 13.47 11.71 0.38
CA LEU A 107 13.38 10.41 1.04
C LEU A 107 13.85 9.30 0.11
N THR A 108 14.62 8.36 0.66
CA THR A 108 15.02 7.09 0.02
C THR A 108 14.34 5.91 0.74
N THR A 109 14.41 4.68 0.22
CA THR A 109 13.80 3.53 0.94
C THR A 109 14.36 3.39 2.36
N LYS A 110 15.68 3.57 2.54
CA LYS A 110 16.35 3.47 3.85
C LYS A 110 15.94 4.59 4.81
N SER A 111 15.45 5.69 4.27
CA SER A 111 14.97 6.86 5.01
C SER A 111 13.55 6.69 5.57
N LEU A 112 12.83 5.64 5.15
CA LEU A 112 11.50 5.31 5.64
C LEU A 112 11.62 4.35 6.84
N PRO A 113 11.19 4.75 8.05
CA PRO A 113 11.28 3.90 9.24
C PRO A 113 10.30 2.73 9.14
N GLU A 114 10.69 1.57 9.68
CA GLU A 114 9.81 0.40 9.74
C GLU A 114 8.56 0.67 10.58
N GLU A 115 8.65 1.58 11.55
CA GLU A 115 7.58 2.01 12.43
C GLU A 115 6.40 2.65 11.70
N LEU A 116 6.54 3.01 10.41
CA LEU A 116 5.38 3.40 9.58
C LEU A 116 4.28 2.32 9.59
N LYS A 117 4.64 1.04 9.74
CA LYS A 117 3.67 -0.08 9.87
C LYS A 117 2.72 0.04 11.06
N LEU A 118 3.06 0.86 12.05
CA LEU A 118 2.28 1.05 13.28
C LEU A 118 1.11 2.03 13.08
N LEU A 119 1.10 2.80 11.98
CA LEU A 119 0.06 3.78 11.66
C LEU A 119 -1.20 3.11 11.13
N LYS A 120 -1.86 2.28 11.94
CA LYS A 120 -2.98 1.42 11.54
C LYS A 120 -4.20 2.19 10.99
N ASN A 121 -4.37 3.45 11.39
CA ASN A 121 -5.48 4.31 10.97
C ASN A 121 -5.17 5.16 9.73
N LEU A 122 -3.97 5.01 9.14
CA LEU A 122 -3.54 5.82 8.00
C LEU A 122 -4.36 5.46 6.76
N ARG A 123 -5.05 6.47 6.21
CA ARG A 123 -5.90 6.35 5.02
C ARG A 123 -5.21 6.90 3.79
N THR A 124 -4.48 7.99 3.93
CA THR A 124 -3.79 8.64 2.82
C THR A 124 -2.31 8.77 3.13
N LEU A 125 -1.47 8.23 2.24
CA LEU A 125 -0.02 8.35 2.30
C LEU A 125 0.50 8.87 0.95
N ASN A 126 1.11 10.04 0.95
CA ASN A 126 1.72 10.61 -0.24
C ASN A 126 3.24 10.70 -0.10
N LEU A 127 3.93 9.85 -0.86
CA LEU A 127 5.38 9.70 -0.97
C LEU A 127 5.89 10.13 -2.37
N GLY A 128 5.06 10.74 -3.21
CA GLY A 128 5.46 11.11 -4.56
C GLY A 128 6.55 12.19 -4.60
N LEU A 129 7.26 12.35 -5.72
CA LEU A 129 8.37 13.29 -5.88
C LEU A 129 9.43 13.09 -4.78
N ASN A 130 9.92 11.87 -4.61
CA ASN A 130 11.01 11.54 -3.71
C ASN A 130 12.08 10.75 -4.49
N CYS A 131 13.06 10.19 -3.78
CA CYS A 131 14.13 9.38 -4.35
C CYS A 131 13.97 7.90 -3.93
N LEU A 132 12.74 7.39 -3.85
CA LEU A 132 12.49 6.00 -3.45
C LEU A 132 12.89 5.05 -4.57
N ASP A 133 13.82 4.13 -4.29
CA ASP A 133 14.26 3.05 -5.16
C ASP A 133 13.37 1.80 -5.04
N SER A 134 12.75 1.61 -3.88
CA SER A 134 11.77 0.56 -3.62
C SER A 134 10.76 1.02 -2.57
N VAL A 135 9.68 0.25 -2.42
CA VAL A 135 8.71 0.46 -1.34
C VAL A 135 8.92 -0.64 -0.30
N PRO A 136 9.06 -0.32 1.00
CA PRO A 136 9.27 -1.35 2.01
C PRO A 136 8.02 -2.23 2.16
N THR A 137 8.23 -3.54 2.30
CA THR A 137 7.15 -4.52 2.44
C THR A 137 6.26 -4.26 3.66
N THR A 138 6.81 -3.58 4.67
CA THR A 138 6.15 -3.17 5.92
C THR A 138 4.93 -2.27 5.69
N LEU A 139 4.89 -1.48 4.60
CA LEU A 139 3.71 -0.68 4.24
C LEU A 139 2.48 -1.55 3.95
N GLY A 140 2.65 -2.83 3.60
CA GLY A 140 1.56 -3.79 3.47
C GLY A 140 0.77 -4.05 4.76
N SER A 141 1.25 -3.55 5.91
CA SER A 141 0.54 -3.63 7.19
C SER A 141 -0.55 -2.56 7.35
N LEU A 142 -0.56 -1.52 6.50
CA LEU A 142 -1.48 -0.38 6.56
C LEU A 142 -2.84 -0.76 5.95
N ARG A 143 -3.63 -1.54 6.69
CA ARG A 143 -4.90 -2.11 6.17
C ARG A 143 -5.98 -1.07 5.87
N GLU A 144 -5.92 0.11 6.48
CA GLU A 144 -6.88 1.21 6.26
C GLU A 144 -6.46 2.16 5.12
N LEU A 145 -5.34 1.89 4.45
CA LEU A 145 -4.83 2.75 3.39
C LEU A 145 -5.74 2.68 2.15
N THR A 146 -6.19 3.85 1.70
CA THR A 146 -7.12 4.05 0.58
C THR A 146 -6.44 4.78 -0.58
N ASP A 147 -5.61 5.79 -0.26
CA ASP A 147 -4.87 6.57 -1.24
C ASP A 147 -3.36 6.46 -1.00
N LEU A 148 -2.63 5.96 -2.00
CA LEU A 148 -1.17 5.85 -1.99
C LEU A 148 -0.55 6.57 -3.18
N GLY A 149 0.15 7.67 -2.91
CA GLY A 149 0.92 8.41 -3.90
C GLY A 149 2.38 7.99 -3.91
N LEU A 150 2.86 7.45 -5.04
CA LEU A 150 4.25 7.01 -5.26
C LEU A 150 4.85 7.56 -6.57
N PHE A 151 4.13 8.48 -7.23
CA PHE A 151 4.54 9.07 -8.50
C PHE A 151 5.88 9.78 -8.40
N ASP A 152 6.67 9.82 -9.48
CA ASP A 152 8.00 10.44 -9.47
C ASP A 152 8.92 9.95 -8.38
N ASN A 153 9.25 8.68 -8.48
CA ASN A 153 10.31 8.07 -7.70
C ASN A 153 11.20 7.25 -8.65
N ALA A 154 12.16 6.53 -8.09
CA ALA A 154 13.01 5.60 -8.80
C ALA A 154 12.56 4.14 -8.61
N LEU A 155 11.25 3.91 -8.42
CA LEU A 155 10.72 2.58 -8.12
C LEU A 155 10.88 1.64 -9.30
N THR A 156 11.55 0.51 -9.07
CA THR A 156 11.72 -0.57 -10.05
C THR A 156 10.72 -1.72 -9.84
N ALA A 157 10.17 -1.85 -8.64
CA ALA A 157 9.14 -2.83 -8.34
C ALA A 157 8.25 -2.34 -7.20
N ILE A 158 7.03 -2.87 -7.15
CA ILE A 158 6.10 -2.67 -6.04
C ILE A 158 5.93 -4.02 -5.34
N PRO A 159 6.16 -4.10 -4.01
CA PRO A 159 6.02 -5.36 -3.30
C PRO A 159 4.57 -5.85 -3.33
N LYS A 160 4.39 -7.17 -3.47
CA LYS A 160 3.08 -7.83 -3.48
C LYS A 160 2.23 -7.48 -2.25
N SER A 161 2.85 -7.19 -1.11
CA SER A 161 2.16 -6.80 0.12
C SER A 161 1.44 -5.45 0.00
N VAL A 162 1.99 -4.50 -0.76
CA VAL A 162 1.38 -3.18 -1.00
C VAL A 162 0.33 -3.26 -2.10
N ARG A 163 0.56 -4.07 -3.14
CA ARG A 163 -0.42 -4.31 -4.21
C ARG A 163 -1.70 -4.99 -3.69
N LYS A 164 -1.58 -5.87 -2.70
CA LYS A 164 -2.71 -6.62 -2.10
C LYS A 164 -3.34 -5.92 -0.89
N LEU A 165 -3.15 -4.61 -0.72
CA LEU A 165 -3.81 -3.87 0.36
C LEU A 165 -5.34 -3.93 0.17
N PRO A 166 -6.11 -4.27 1.21
CA PRO A 166 -7.53 -4.63 1.05
C PRO A 166 -8.45 -3.45 0.73
N LYS A 167 -8.05 -2.23 1.11
CA LYS A 167 -8.85 -1.00 1.00
C LYS A 167 -8.27 0.02 0.03
N ILE A 168 -7.24 -0.34 -0.75
CA ILE A 168 -6.60 0.60 -1.66
C ILE A 168 -7.54 0.93 -2.83
N GLU A 169 -7.88 2.20 -2.98
CA GLU A 169 -8.75 2.70 -4.06
C GLU A 169 -7.93 3.39 -5.14
N LYS A 170 -6.89 4.14 -4.72
CA LYS A 170 -6.06 4.92 -5.64
C LYS A 170 -4.59 4.70 -5.33
N MET A 171 -3.89 4.12 -6.30
CA MET A 171 -2.45 3.96 -6.26
C MET A 171 -1.83 4.68 -7.46
N ASN A 172 -1.11 5.77 -7.22
CA ASN A 172 -0.46 6.53 -8.28
C ASN A 172 1.03 6.21 -8.33
N VAL A 173 1.46 5.45 -9.34
CA VAL A 173 2.85 5.01 -9.54
C VAL A 173 3.47 5.59 -10.81
N LYS A 174 2.83 6.60 -11.41
CA LYS A 174 3.30 7.22 -12.66
C LYS A 174 4.70 7.80 -12.53
N ARG A 175 5.44 7.86 -13.64
CA ARG A 175 6.81 8.41 -13.70
C ARG A 175 7.77 7.68 -12.73
N ASN A 176 7.70 6.35 -12.74
CA ASN A 176 8.68 5.45 -12.12
C ASN A 176 9.24 4.49 -13.18
N PRO A 177 10.49 4.03 -13.05
CA PRO A 177 11.09 3.03 -13.93
C PRO A 177 10.57 1.60 -13.64
N LEU A 178 9.25 1.44 -13.58
CA LEU A 178 8.61 0.13 -13.39
C LEU A 178 8.66 -0.66 -14.71
N PRO A 179 9.00 -1.96 -14.69
CA PRO A 179 8.93 -2.79 -15.87
C PRO A 179 7.47 -2.88 -16.34
N GLU A 180 7.27 -2.66 -17.64
CA GLU A 180 5.99 -2.61 -18.36
C GLU A 180 5.09 -3.84 -18.11
N LEU A 181 5.68 -4.96 -17.67
CA LEU A 181 5.01 -6.20 -17.31
C LEU A 181 4.10 -6.11 -16.06
N MET A 182 4.19 -5.05 -15.27
CA MET A 182 3.30 -4.88 -14.11
C MET A 182 1.84 -4.58 -14.49
N GLU A 183 1.57 -4.20 -15.74
CA GLU A 183 0.21 -3.94 -16.25
C GLU A 183 -0.57 -5.22 -16.59
N LYS A 184 0.08 -6.39 -16.72
CA LYS A 184 -0.56 -7.63 -17.20
C LYS A 184 -0.99 -8.61 -16.10
N GLU A 185 -0.54 -8.43 -14.86
CA GLU A 185 -0.85 -9.38 -13.78
C GLU A 185 -2.17 -9.10 -13.04
N ASP A 186 -2.94 -8.06 -13.42
CA ASP A 186 -4.31 -7.86 -12.91
C ASP A 186 -5.36 -8.59 -13.76
N GLU A 187 -4.97 -9.24 -14.86
CA GLU A 187 -5.75 -10.31 -15.49
C GLU A 187 -5.50 -11.66 -14.80
N VAL A 188 -5.50 -11.70 -13.46
CA VAL A 188 -5.93 -12.94 -12.81
C VAL A 188 -7.44 -12.93 -12.94
N GLU A 189 -7.88 -13.58 -14.01
CA GLU A 189 -9.24 -14.01 -14.28
C GLU A 189 -9.97 -14.29 -12.96
N PHE A 190 -10.69 -13.29 -12.46
CA PHE A 190 -11.76 -13.52 -11.52
C PHE A 190 -12.70 -14.42 -12.31
N VAL A 191 -12.64 -15.73 -12.06
CA VAL A 191 -13.72 -16.64 -12.42
C VAL A 191 -14.93 -16.04 -11.71
N LYS A 192 -15.70 -15.23 -12.45
CA LYS A 192 -16.98 -14.74 -11.98
C LYS A 192 -17.75 -15.99 -11.62
N ARG A 193 -18.11 -16.11 -10.34
CA ARG A 193 -19.04 -17.14 -9.91
C ARG A 193 -20.35 -16.80 -10.61
N ILE A 194 -20.63 -17.45 -11.73
CA ILE A 194 -21.86 -17.24 -12.48
C ILE A 194 -22.99 -17.72 -11.57
N GLU A 195 -23.77 -16.79 -11.03
CA GLU A 195 -24.87 -17.11 -10.10
C GLU A 195 -26.06 -17.79 -10.79
N THR A 196 -26.08 -17.83 -12.13
CA THR A 196 -27.17 -18.43 -12.90
C THR A 196 -26.64 -19.27 -14.08
N LEU A 197 -26.66 -20.59 -13.90
CA LEU A 197 -26.48 -21.55 -15.00
C LEU A 197 -27.84 -21.80 -15.64
N HIS A 198 -27.96 -21.52 -16.93
CA HIS A 198 -29.14 -21.84 -17.73
C HIS A 198 -28.83 -23.06 -18.59
N LEU A 199 -29.61 -24.13 -18.44
CA LEU A 199 -29.50 -25.31 -19.29
C LEU A 199 -30.26 -25.04 -20.59
N VAL A 200 -29.56 -24.98 -21.72
CA VAL A 200 -30.14 -24.72 -23.05
C VAL A 200 -30.08 -26.01 -23.87
N GLN A 201 -31.17 -26.35 -24.59
CA GLN A 201 -31.16 -27.50 -25.50
C GLN A 201 -30.49 -27.13 -26.82
N GLU A 202 -29.81 -28.08 -27.46
CA GLU A 202 -29.05 -27.83 -28.71
C GLU A 202 -29.91 -27.25 -29.83
N LYS A 203 -31.20 -27.58 -29.86
CA LYS A 203 -32.17 -27.07 -30.83
C LYS A 203 -32.46 -25.56 -30.71
N ASP A 204 -32.15 -24.98 -29.55
CA ASP A 204 -32.40 -23.57 -29.24
C ASP A 204 -31.15 -22.70 -29.50
N LEU A 205 -30.05 -23.32 -29.96
CA LEU A 205 -28.81 -22.63 -30.32
C LEU A 205 -28.80 -22.27 -31.82
N CYS A 206 -28.28 -21.08 -32.14
CA CYS A 206 -28.01 -20.75 -33.54
C CYS A 206 -26.83 -21.61 -34.09
N PRO A 207 -26.70 -21.77 -35.42
CA PRO A 207 -25.69 -22.66 -36.01
C PRO A 207 -24.25 -22.36 -35.57
N SER A 208 -23.90 -21.07 -35.42
CA SER A 208 -22.56 -20.65 -34.98
C SER A 208 -22.28 -21.02 -33.52
N CYS A 209 -23.27 -20.85 -32.63
CA CYS A 209 -23.12 -21.21 -31.22
C CYS A 209 -23.11 -22.72 -31.01
N LEU A 210 -23.92 -23.46 -31.78
CA LEU A 210 -23.92 -24.92 -31.75
C LEU A 210 -22.55 -25.49 -32.15
N GLN A 211 -21.93 -24.94 -33.19
CA GLN A 211 -20.59 -25.36 -33.64
C GLN A 211 -19.51 -25.08 -32.59
N MET A 212 -19.56 -23.92 -31.92
CA MET A 212 -18.65 -23.58 -30.82
C MET A 212 -18.78 -24.55 -29.65
N CYS A 213 -20.00 -24.79 -29.17
CA CYS A 213 -20.25 -25.70 -28.04
C CYS A 213 -19.88 -27.16 -28.37
N GLN A 214 -20.05 -27.60 -29.62
CA GLN A 214 -19.61 -28.92 -30.06
C GLN A 214 -18.08 -29.03 -30.08
N GLY A 215 -17.39 -27.99 -30.56
CA GLY A 215 -15.92 -27.94 -30.54
C GLY A 215 -15.33 -28.03 -29.14
N GLU A 216 -15.85 -27.25 -28.20
CA GLU A 216 -15.42 -27.29 -26.79
C GLU A 216 -15.74 -28.65 -26.13
N ARG A 217 -16.90 -29.25 -26.44
CA ARG A 217 -17.26 -30.59 -25.95
C ARG A 217 -16.30 -31.65 -26.46
N ASP A 218 -15.90 -31.59 -27.72
CA ASP A 218 -14.95 -32.54 -28.31
C ASP A 218 -13.53 -32.35 -27.78
N GLU A 219 -13.12 -31.11 -27.50
CA GLU A 219 -11.85 -30.80 -26.84
C GLU A 219 -11.81 -31.32 -25.40
N MET A 220 -12.90 -31.16 -24.65
CA MET A 220 -13.02 -31.70 -23.30
C MET A 220 -12.98 -33.24 -23.28
N LYS A 221 -13.64 -33.90 -24.24
CA LYS A 221 -13.54 -35.36 -24.43
C LYS A 221 -12.13 -35.81 -24.79
N ARG A 222 -11.36 -35.01 -25.54
CA ARG A 222 -9.94 -35.31 -25.83
C ARG A 222 -9.09 -35.25 -24.57
N LEU A 223 -9.33 -34.27 -23.71
CA LEU A 223 -8.64 -34.11 -22.42
C LEU A 223 -9.00 -35.23 -21.43
N GLU A 224 -10.27 -35.66 -21.37
CA GLU A 224 -10.69 -36.80 -20.54
C GLU A 224 -10.09 -38.13 -21.01
N ASN A 225 -9.87 -38.29 -22.32
CA ASN A 225 -9.26 -39.49 -22.89
C ASN A 225 -7.71 -39.50 -22.80
N MET A 226 -7.09 -38.45 -22.24
CA MET A 226 -5.66 -38.49 -21.89
C MET A 226 -5.48 -39.20 -20.55
N THR A 227 -5.33 -40.53 -20.59
CA THR A 227 -4.89 -41.31 -19.41
C THR A 227 -3.52 -40.81 -18.92
N PRO A 228 -3.32 -40.57 -17.61
CA PRO A 228 -2.01 -40.15 -17.09
C PRO A 228 -0.98 -41.27 -17.25
N SER A 229 0.18 -40.93 -17.82
CA SER A 229 1.36 -41.80 -17.93
C SER A 229 1.86 -42.21 -16.53
N PRO A 230 2.30 -43.47 -16.31
CA PRO A 230 2.81 -43.92 -15.02
C PRO A 230 4.28 -43.51 -14.84
N SER A 231 4.56 -42.20 -14.86
CA SER A 231 5.87 -41.65 -14.57
C SER A 231 5.70 -40.26 -13.98
N ASP A 232 5.46 -40.26 -12.67
CA ASP A 232 5.93 -39.29 -11.68
C ASP A 232 4.93 -39.27 -10.54
N LYS A 233 5.13 -40.19 -9.58
CA LYS A 233 4.56 -40.01 -8.25
C LYS A 233 5.32 -38.85 -7.61
N PRO A 234 4.69 -37.71 -7.28
CA PRO A 234 5.36 -36.71 -6.47
C PRO A 234 5.63 -37.30 -5.09
N SER A 235 6.91 -37.45 -4.76
CA SER A 235 7.37 -37.84 -3.43
C SER A 235 7.27 -36.63 -2.51
N PHE A 236 6.41 -36.70 -1.49
CA PHE A 236 6.28 -35.69 -0.44
C PHE A 236 6.86 -36.25 0.86
N PRO A 237 8.15 -36.02 1.19
CA PRO A 237 8.84 -36.71 2.28
C PRO A 237 8.50 -36.16 3.68
N SER A 238 7.44 -35.36 3.83
CA SER A 238 7.12 -34.70 5.11
C SER A 238 5.63 -34.68 5.47
N LEU A 239 4.79 -35.42 4.75
CA LEU A 239 3.40 -35.63 5.16
C LEU A 239 3.31 -36.95 5.91
N ILE A 240 2.96 -36.86 7.20
CA ILE A 240 2.52 -38.01 7.99
C ILE A 240 1.26 -38.56 7.30
N THR A 241 1.36 -39.75 6.73
CA THR A 241 0.22 -40.49 6.21
C THR A 241 -0.76 -40.78 7.34
N PRO A 242 -2.05 -40.41 7.22
CA PRO A 242 -3.06 -40.91 8.14
C PRO A 242 -3.19 -42.42 7.94
N ASN A 243 -3.10 -43.13 9.05
CA ASN A 243 -3.17 -44.58 9.11
C ASN A 243 -4.55 -45.10 8.66
N SER A 244 -4.52 -46.14 7.82
CA SER A 244 -5.37 -47.34 7.84
C SER A 244 -6.87 -47.27 7.52
N THR A 245 -7.34 -48.39 6.96
CA THR A 245 -8.75 -48.86 6.76
C THR A 245 -9.62 -48.15 5.72
N ALA A 246 -9.31 -48.27 4.43
CA ALA A 246 -10.32 -48.11 3.37
C ALA A 246 -10.00 -48.82 2.04
N ARG A 247 -9.05 -49.77 2.01
CA ARG A 247 -8.70 -50.50 0.78
C ARG A 247 -9.23 -51.93 0.70
N ASP A 248 -9.59 -52.53 1.83
CA ASP A 248 -10.09 -53.90 1.85
C ASP A 248 -11.59 -53.92 2.17
N ASN A 249 -12.44 -53.39 1.27
CA ASN A 249 -13.87 -53.72 1.26
C ASN A 249 -14.67 -53.31 0.01
N GLN A 250 -14.04 -53.21 -1.17
CA GLN A 250 -14.79 -52.96 -2.43
C GLN A 250 -15.16 -54.22 -3.22
N GLU A 251 -14.67 -55.40 -2.83
CA GLU A 251 -15.06 -56.67 -3.49
C GLU A 251 -16.25 -57.37 -2.82
N GLU A 252 -16.52 -57.12 -1.52
CA GLU A 252 -17.68 -57.72 -0.85
C GLU A 252 -19.05 -57.12 -1.23
N TRP A 253 -19.09 -55.93 -1.84
CA TRP A 253 -20.36 -55.23 -2.17
C TRP A 253 -20.83 -55.44 -3.62
N ARG A 254 -20.15 -56.28 -4.42
CA ARG A 254 -20.57 -56.56 -5.81
C ARG A 254 -21.28 -57.88 -6.03
N VAL A 255 -21.36 -58.77 -5.03
CA VAL A 255 -22.11 -60.01 -5.17
C VAL A 255 -22.76 -60.39 -3.83
N ARG A 256 -23.85 -59.70 -3.48
CA ARG A 256 -25.05 -60.24 -2.79
C ARG A 256 -26.13 -59.18 -2.66
#